data_AF-A0A3N5EZ57-F1
#
_entry.id   AF-A0A3N5EZ57-F1
#
_cell.length_a   1.000
_cell.length_b   1.000
_cell.length_c   1.000
_cell.angle_alpha   90.00
_cell.angle_beta   90.00
_cell.angle_gamma   90.00
#
_symmetry.space_group_name_H-M   'P 1'
#
loop_
_entity.id
_entity.type
_entity.pdbx_description
1 polymer ?
#
loop_
_entity_poly.entity_id
_entity_poly.type
_entity_poly.pdbx_seq_one_letter_code
_entity_poly.pdbx_strand_id
1 'polypeptide(L)'
;MQAALDLAGSGLLVHLLNDEPSIGGTMSRLDKTFPTGDCAMCMISPRMVESSRHPNIKMHTLASVTKVSGEEGNFTVTVLEKARYVDADRCTGCGACEGECPTKVSNFFNQGLDKRKAIYALFPQAVPNTRAIDAAHCLFLTKGVCRKCEKACDANAINFDDTDKEYELKVGSIILTPGAKTYDPGIRQELGYGRLKNVVTSLQFERLLSASGPCGGTVERPSDGSHPKRLAWVQCVGSRNAHNANPWCSSVCCMYAAKQSIIAKEHDPEVDATVFYMELRAFGKDFDKYIDKAKNSGVRYVRSMISEIVEDPQTKNLLIHSVDEEGRLIHEEYDMVILSIGFEPRENADGFARIFGIDTDSYGFAKTSKLEPVATSRPGVYVAGTYQG
;
A
#
# COMPACT_ATOMS: atom_id res chain seq x y z
N MET A 1 12.13 0.13 8.16
CA MET A 1 12.26 -1.01 9.11
C MET A 1 13.61 -1.69 9.00
N GLN A 2 13.93 -2.38 7.89
CA GLN A 2 15.19 -3.14 7.76
C GLN A 2 16.44 -2.31 8.11
N ALA A 3 16.61 -1.14 7.50
CA ALA A 3 17.72 -0.23 7.81
C ALA A 3 17.80 0.17 9.29
N ALA A 4 16.64 0.35 9.95
CA ALA A 4 16.61 0.67 11.37
C ALA A 4 17.10 -0.50 12.23
N LEU A 5 16.68 -1.74 11.91
CA LEU A 5 17.14 -2.95 12.59
C LEU A 5 18.63 -3.19 12.42
N ASP A 6 19.16 -3.04 11.21
CA ASP A 6 20.58 -3.28 10.93
C ASP A 6 21.49 -2.26 11.65
N LEU A 7 21.12 -0.98 11.63
CA LEU A 7 21.84 0.08 12.34
C LEU A 7 21.74 -0.09 13.86
N ALA A 8 20.55 -0.41 14.36
CA ALA A 8 20.33 -0.61 15.78
C ALA A 8 21.04 -1.85 16.32
N GLY A 9 21.10 -2.92 15.53
CA GLY A 9 21.88 -4.13 15.80
C GLY A 9 23.39 -3.89 15.76
N SER A 10 23.83 -2.85 15.06
CA SER A 10 25.22 -2.36 15.09
C SER A 10 25.52 -1.42 16.27
N GLY A 11 24.56 -1.21 17.17
CA GLY A 11 24.72 -0.39 18.38
C GLY A 11 24.37 1.09 18.21
N LEU A 12 23.82 1.50 17.07
CA LEU A 12 23.44 2.90 16.83
C LEU A 12 22.03 3.19 17.33
N LEU A 13 21.82 4.36 17.93
CA LEU A 13 20.47 4.85 18.23
C LEU A 13 19.77 5.29 16.93
N VAL A 14 18.58 4.76 16.68
CA VAL A 14 17.78 5.04 15.49
C VAL A 14 16.43 5.65 15.88
N HIS A 15 16.07 6.75 15.23
CA HIS A 15 14.70 7.26 15.25
C HIS A 15 13.96 6.77 14.01
N LEU A 16 12.93 5.96 14.19
CA LEU A 16 12.10 5.42 13.11
C LEU A 16 10.78 6.20 13.06
N LEU A 17 10.65 7.08 12.06
CA LEU A 17 9.45 7.93 11.87
C LEU A 17 8.51 7.29 10.85
N ASN A 18 7.20 7.38 11.12
CA ASN A 18 6.13 6.90 10.26
C ASN A 18 4.91 7.82 10.39
N ASP A 19 4.32 8.23 9.27
CA ASP A 19 3.18 9.16 9.22
C ASP A 19 1.83 8.48 9.50
N GLU A 20 1.74 7.16 9.31
CA GLU A 20 0.60 6.35 9.73
C GLU A 20 0.69 5.97 11.23
N PRO A 21 -0.44 5.59 11.87
CA PRO A 21 -0.44 5.19 13.29
C PRO A 21 0.25 3.85 13.57
N SER A 22 0.68 3.13 12.53
CA SER A 22 1.40 1.86 12.59
C SER A 22 2.41 1.78 11.45
N ILE A 23 3.55 1.12 11.71
CA ILE A 23 4.49 0.71 10.66
C ILE A 23 3.93 -0.47 9.86
N GLY A 24 4.55 -0.77 8.72
CA GLY A 24 4.22 -1.92 7.86
C GLY A 24 4.15 -1.56 6.36
N GLY A 25 3.72 -0.33 6.04
CA GLY A 25 3.62 0.18 4.67
C GLY A 25 2.78 -0.71 3.75
N THR A 26 3.01 -0.61 2.44
CA THR A 26 2.22 -1.38 1.44
C THR A 26 2.32 -2.89 1.63
N MET A 27 3.45 -3.40 2.11
CA MET A 27 3.63 -4.85 2.31
C MET A 27 2.64 -5.42 3.34
N SER A 28 2.24 -4.64 4.35
CA SER A 28 1.19 -5.05 5.31
C SER A 28 -0.21 -5.23 4.67
N ARG A 29 -0.43 -4.66 3.48
CA ARG A 29 -1.69 -4.75 2.73
C ARG A 29 -1.73 -5.98 1.81
N LEU A 30 -0.59 -6.62 1.56
CA LEU A 30 -0.49 -7.79 0.68
C LEU A 30 -0.94 -9.06 1.41
N ASP A 31 -1.45 -10.04 0.66
CA ASP A 31 -1.77 -11.35 1.21
C ASP A 31 -0.52 -12.25 1.29
N LYS A 32 0.06 -12.53 0.12
CA LYS A 32 1.32 -13.27 -0.05
C LYS A 32 2.37 -12.48 -0.83
N THR A 33 3.61 -12.95 -0.87
CA THR A 33 4.71 -12.39 -1.65
C THR A 33 5.24 -13.36 -2.68
N PHE A 34 5.54 -12.87 -3.89
CA PHE A 34 6.24 -13.65 -4.91
C PHE A 34 7.76 -13.60 -4.66
N PRO A 35 8.54 -14.58 -5.18
CA PRO A 35 8.10 -15.78 -5.91
C PRO A 35 7.81 -16.97 -4.99
N THR A 36 8.07 -16.85 -3.68
CA THR A 36 7.96 -17.97 -2.74
C THR A 36 6.52 -18.34 -2.40
N GLY A 37 5.59 -17.38 -2.47
CA GLY A 37 4.21 -17.58 -2.03
C GLY A 37 4.03 -17.48 -0.52
N ASP A 38 5.03 -16.97 0.21
CA ASP A 38 4.94 -16.78 1.66
C ASP A 38 3.89 -15.71 2.01
N CYS A 39 3.22 -15.88 3.14
CA CYS A 39 2.33 -14.84 3.67
C CYS A 39 3.12 -13.56 3.97
N ALA A 40 2.68 -12.43 3.42
CA ALA A 40 3.35 -11.15 3.58
C ALA A 40 3.41 -10.73 5.06
N MET A 41 2.31 -10.96 5.79
CA MET A 41 2.24 -10.67 7.22
C MET A 41 3.19 -11.54 8.04
N CYS A 42 3.35 -12.82 7.70
CA CYS A 42 4.30 -13.71 8.37
C CYS A 42 5.75 -13.25 8.21
N MET A 43 6.08 -12.61 7.08
CA MET A 43 7.42 -12.08 6.82
C MET A 43 7.67 -10.73 7.53
N ILE A 44 6.69 -9.83 7.53
CA ILE A 44 6.86 -8.47 8.02
C ILE A 44 6.56 -8.31 9.52
N SER A 45 5.61 -9.07 10.07
CA SER A 45 5.18 -8.95 11.46
C SER A 45 6.32 -9.16 12.46
N PRO A 46 7.19 -10.19 12.31
CA PRO A 46 8.36 -10.34 13.19
C PRO A 46 9.25 -9.10 13.17
N ARG A 47 9.50 -8.52 11.98
CA ARG A 47 10.32 -7.30 11.82
C ARG A 47 9.66 -6.08 12.44
N MET A 48 8.34 -5.96 12.36
CA MET A 48 7.60 -4.88 13.01
C MET A 48 7.70 -4.96 14.53
N VAL A 49 7.48 -6.15 15.11
CA VAL A 49 7.59 -6.38 16.56
C VAL A 49 9.02 -6.17 17.04
N GLU A 50 10.01 -6.70 16.30
CA GLU A 50 11.43 -6.48 16.57
C GLU A 50 11.76 -4.99 16.58
N SER A 51 11.33 -4.24 15.56
CA SER A 51 11.56 -2.79 15.46
C SER A 51 10.94 -2.02 16.62
N SER A 52 9.76 -2.42 17.09
CA SER A 52 9.04 -1.75 18.18
C SER A 52 9.61 -2.06 19.57
N ARG A 53 10.31 -3.19 19.74
CA ARG A 53 10.86 -3.62 21.03
C ARG A 53 12.37 -3.42 21.14
N HIS A 54 13.03 -3.03 20.06
CA HIS A 54 14.47 -2.88 20.04
C HIS A 54 14.91 -1.69 20.92
N PRO A 55 15.83 -1.86 21.88
CA PRO A 55 16.22 -0.80 22.83
C PRO A 55 16.85 0.42 22.16
N ASN A 56 17.52 0.23 21.03
CA ASN A 56 18.12 1.30 20.24
C ASN A 56 17.19 1.88 19.15
N ILE A 57 15.93 1.46 19.05
CA ILE A 57 14.98 2.04 18.10
C ILE A 57 13.91 2.84 18.86
N LYS A 58 13.87 4.15 18.61
CA LYS A 58 12.80 5.03 19.07
C LYS A 58 11.80 5.21 17.94
N MET A 59 10.64 4.57 18.08
CA MET A 59 9.57 4.63 17.09
C MET A 59 8.69 5.86 17.31
N HIS A 60 8.46 6.63 16.25
CA HIS A 60 7.57 7.77 16.23
C HIS A 60 6.50 7.51 15.16
N THR A 61 5.25 7.40 15.57
CA THR A 61 4.11 7.17 14.66
C THR A 61 3.22 8.39 14.62
N LEU A 62 2.43 8.55 13.55
CA LEU A 62 1.75 9.83 13.27
C LEU A 62 2.73 11.00 13.15
N ALA A 63 4.00 10.71 12.83
CA ALA A 63 5.10 11.66 12.85
C ALA A 63 5.63 11.90 11.43
N SER A 64 5.75 13.17 11.05
CA SER A 64 6.26 13.60 9.76
C SER A 64 7.34 14.66 9.92
N VAL A 65 8.39 14.58 9.11
CA VAL A 65 9.46 15.60 9.10
C VAL A 65 8.96 16.83 8.35
N THR A 66 9.06 17.99 8.99
CA THR A 66 8.66 19.28 8.39
C THR A 66 9.86 20.10 7.93
N LYS A 67 11.03 19.91 8.56
CA LYS A 67 12.26 20.66 8.26
C LYS A 67 13.50 19.88 8.62
N VAL A 68 14.55 20.00 7.81
CA VAL A 68 15.89 19.49 8.11
C VAL A 68 16.92 20.60 7.91
N SER A 69 17.74 20.85 8.94
CA SER A 69 18.89 21.76 8.90
C SER A 69 20.16 21.09 9.38
N GLY A 70 21.31 21.69 9.08
CA GLY A 70 22.63 21.13 9.42
C GLY A 70 23.26 20.34 8.28
N GLU A 71 24.31 19.60 8.61
CA GLU A 71 25.17 18.88 7.68
C GLU A 71 25.46 17.47 8.18
N GLU A 72 26.14 16.66 7.37
CA GLU A 72 26.51 15.30 7.71
C GLU A 72 27.19 15.22 9.08
N GLY A 73 26.71 14.31 9.92
CA GLY A 73 27.17 14.14 11.30
C GLY A 73 26.47 15.04 12.33
N ASN A 74 25.75 16.10 11.91
CA ASN A 74 25.09 17.04 12.82
C ASN A 74 23.82 17.67 12.22
N PHE A 75 22.82 16.83 11.90
CA PHE A 75 21.50 17.30 11.48
C PHE A 75 20.60 17.62 12.67
N THR A 76 19.76 18.64 12.50
CA THR A 76 18.59 18.91 13.32
C THR A 76 17.34 18.70 12.46
N VAL A 77 16.49 17.78 12.89
CA VAL A 77 15.27 17.36 12.20
C VAL A 77 14.06 17.81 13.02
N THR A 78 13.25 18.71 12.47
CA THR A 78 11.98 19.14 13.07
C THR A 78 10.89 18.15 12.67
N VAL A 79 10.20 17.61 13.67
CA VAL A 79 9.17 16.58 13.52
C VAL A 79 7.85 17.12 14.02
N LEU A 80 6.81 16.98 13.19
CA LEU A 80 5.42 17.18 13.57
C LEU A 80 4.79 15.82 13.85
N GLU A 81 4.42 15.57 15.10
CA GLU A 81 3.62 14.43 15.55
C GLU A 81 2.16 14.86 15.68
N LYS A 82 1.28 14.27 14.87
CA LYS A 82 -0.15 14.56 14.92
C LYS A 82 -0.78 13.94 16.15
N ALA A 83 -1.76 14.65 16.73
CA ALA A 83 -2.56 14.15 17.83
C ALA A 83 -3.15 12.77 17.51
N ARG A 84 -2.89 11.81 18.39
CA ARG A 84 -3.45 10.46 18.31
C ARG A 84 -4.85 10.42 18.91
N TYR A 85 -5.10 11.32 19.86
CA TYR A 85 -6.27 11.36 20.75
C TYR A 85 -6.47 10.09 21.59
N VAL A 86 -5.43 9.28 21.66
CA VAL A 86 -5.34 8.07 22.47
C VAL A 86 -3.92 8.03 23.03
N ASP A 87 -3.81 8.00 24.35
CA ASP A 87 -2.54 7.77 25.04
C ASP A 87 -2.01 6.38 24.70
N ALA A 88 -0.90 6.34 23.98
CA ALA A 88 -0.30 5.10 23.48
C ALA A 88 0.26 4.22 24.61
N ASP A 89 0.71 4.81 25.72
CA ASP A 89 1.29 4.07 26.85
C ASP A 89 0.21 3.41 27.71
N ARG A 90 -0.99 4.00 27.74
CA ARG A 90 -2.14 3.44 28.45
C ARG A 90 -2.98 2.50 27.59
N CYS A 91 -2.96 2.66 26.27
CA CYS A 91 -3.78 1.88 25.37
C CYS A 91 -3.38 0.40 25.36
N THR A 92 -4.33 -0.49 25.65
CA THR A 92 -4.10 -1.95 25.61
C THR A 92 -4.35 -2.58 24.24
N GLY A 93 -4.82 -1.79 23.26
CA GLY A 93 -5.13 -2.29 21.91
C GLY A 93 -6.32 -3.26 21.83
N CYS A 94 -7.19 -3.31 22.85
CA CYS A 94 -8.28 -4.29 22.95
C CYS A 94 -9.43 -4.12 21.93
N GLY A 95 -9.59 -2.92 21.37
CA GLY A 95 -10.63 -2.63 20.35
C GLY A 95 -12.05 -2.40 20.87
N ALA A 96 -12.30 -2.46 22.19
CA ALA A 96 -13.64 -2.24 22.77
C ALA A 96 -14.27 -0.90 22.33
N CYS A 97 -13.44 0.15 22.22
CA CYS A 97 -13.85 1.48 21.78
C CYS A 97 -14.30 1.54 20.31
N GLU A 98 -13.86 0.63 19.44
CA GLU A 98 -14.24 0.61 18.02
C GLU A 98 -15.70 0.18 17.85
N GLY A 99 -16.14 -0.83 18.59
CA GLY A 99 -17.53 -1.34 18.55
C GLY A 99 -18.56 -0.26 18.89
N GLU A 100 -18.22 0.62 19.84
CA GLU A 100 -19.09 1.69 20.31
C GLU A 100 -19.15 2.93 19.42
N CYS A 101 -18.22 3.06 18.47
CA CYS A 101 -18.16 4.21 17.59
C CYS A 101 -19.29 4.18 16.55
N PRO A 102 -20.19 5.19 16.50
CA PRO A 102 -21.28 5.20 15.52
C PRO A 102 -20.83 5.60 14.11
N THR A 103 -19.71 6.32 13.97
CA THR A 103 -19.22 6.82 12.68
C THR A 103 -18.70 5.67 11.81
N LYS A 104 -19.03 5.72 10.51
CA LYS A 104 -18.47 4.86 9.47
C LYS A 104 -17.67 5.72 8.49
N VAL A 105 -16.40 5.37 8.28
CA VAL A 105 -15.45 6.06 7.40
C VAL A 105 -14.94 5.08 6.36
N SER A 106 -14.63 5.53 5.15
CA SER A 106 -13.98 4.66 4.15
C SER A 106 -12.66 4.11 4.70
N ASN A 107 -12.45 2.80 4.60
CA ASN A 107 -11.25 2.18 5.11
C ASN A 107 -10.12 2.25 4.08
N PHE A 108 -9.17 3.16 4.29
CA PHE A 108 -8.05 3.34 3.38
C PHE A 108 -7.09 2.15 3.35
N PHE A 109 -6.95 1.39 4.45
CA PHE A 109 -6.12 0.19 4.49
C PHE A 109 -6.68 -0.88 3.54
N ASN A 110 -8.00 -1.08 3.58
CA ASN A 110 -8.75 -1.94 2.66
C ASN A 110 -9.11 -1.27 1.33
N GLN A 111 -8.40 -0.19 0.95
CA GLN A 111 -8.55 0.47 -0.35
C GLN A 111 -10.00 0.90 -0.69
N GLY A 112 -10.77 1.27 0.34
CA GLY A 112 -12.15 1.75 0.23
C GLY A 112 -13.21 0.66 0.03
N LEU A 113 -12.83 -0.62 0.08
CA LEU A 113 -13.74 -1.75 -0.12
C LEU A 113 -14.73 -1.94 1.05
N ASP A 114 -14.36 -1.54 2.26
CA ASP A 114 -15.22 -1.57 3.43
C ASP A 114 -15.18 -0.24 4.22
N LYS A 115 -15.87 -0.24 5.37
CA LYS A 115 -15.93 0.90 6.28
C LYS A 115 -15.25 0.57 7.60
N ARG A 116 -14.39 1.47 8.06
CA ARG A 116 -13.85 1.49 9.42
C ARG A 116 -14.60 2.48 10.30
N LYS A 117 -14.25 2.50 11.58
CA LYS A 117 -14.75 3.47 12.57
C LYS A 117 -13.85 4.70 12.63
N ALA A 118 -14.34 5.78 13.28
CA ALA A 118 -13.53 6.99 13.47
C ALA A 118 -12.36 6.74 14.44
N ILE A 119 -12.58 5.97 15.51
CA ILE A 119 -11.50 5.37 16.30
C ILE A 119 -11.17 4.00 15.72
N TYR A 120 -9.90 3.72 15.46
CA TYR A 120 -9.50 2.54 14.68
C TYR A 120 -8.08 2.07 15.01
N ALA A 121 -7.79 0.80 14.74
CA ALA A 121 -6.45 0.31 14.43
C ALA A 121 -6.26 0.29 12.92
N LEU A 122 -5.02 0.51 12.45
CA LEU A 122 -4.74 0.54 11.00
C LEU A 122 -5.05 -0.81 10.34
N PHE A 123 -4.66 -1.89 11.01
CA PHE A 123 -4.95 -3.28 10.67
C PHE A 123 -4.78 -4.16 11.93
N PRO A 124 -5.26 -5.42 11.93
CA PRO A 124 -5.28 -6.23 13.16
C PRO A 124 -3.91 -6.47 13.80
N GLN A 125 -2.86 -6.62 13.00
CA GLN A 125 -1.47 -6.84 13.45
C GLN A 125 -0.66 -5.54 13.52
N ALA A 126 -1.32 -4.39 13.62
CA ALA A 126 -0.66 -3.08 13.68
C ALA A 126 0.37 -3.00 14.82
N VAL A 127 1.49 -2.33 14.54
CA VAL A 127 2.56 -2.07 15.49
C VAL A 127 2.92 -0.57 15.42
N PRO A 128 2.83 0.18 16.53
CA PRO A 128 2.36 -0.26 17.84
C PRO A 128 0.87 -0.65 17.81
N ASN A 129 0.48 -1.65 18.61
CA ASN A 129 -0.92 -2.10 18.70
C ASN A 129 -1.74 -1.12 19.56
N THR A 130 -1.93 0.09 19.02
CA THR A 130 -2.63 1.20 19.65
C THR A 130 -3.73 1.69 18.72
N ARG A 131 -4.69 2.45 19.26
CA ARG A 131 -5.74 3.09 18.48
C ARG A 131 -5.37 4.53 18.14
N ALA A 132 -6.00 5.05 17.11
CA ALA A 132 -5.97 6.46 16.76
C ALA A 132 -7.38 6.92 16.44
N ILE A 133 -7.67 8.20 16.67
CA ILE A 133 -8.94 8.83 16.28
C ILE A 133 -8.73 9.68 15.05
N ASP A 134 -9.51 9.40 14.02
CA ASP A 134 -9.65 10.25 12.85
C ASP A 134 -10.44 11.52 13.20
N ALA A 135 -9.70 12.61 13.44
CA ALA A 135 -10.26 13.89 13.84
C ALA A 135 -11.29 14.44 12.86
N ALA A 136 -11.11 14.22 11.55
CA ALA A 136 -12.00 14.73 10.52
C ALA A 136 -13.40 14.09 10.56
N HIS A 137 -13.51 12.89 11.12
CA HIS A 137 -14.76 12.11 11.15
C HIS A 137 -15.28 11.83 12.57
N CYS A 138 -14.53 12.17 13.61
CA CYS A 138 -14.95 12.00 14.99
C CYS A 138 -16.05 12.99 15.37
N LEU A 139 -17.22 12.51 15.80
CA LEU A 139 -18.34 13.36 16.21
C LEU A 139 -18.06 14.19 17.46
N PHE A 140 -17.11 13.78 18.31
CA PHE A 140 -16.66 14.61 19.43
C PHE A 140 -15.84 15.80 18.93
N LEU A 141 -14.79 15.52 18.16
CA LEU A 141 -13.83 16.53 17.73
C LEU A 141 -14.45 17.52 16.72
N THR A 142 -15.43 17.08 15.93
CA THR A 142 -16.10 17.93 14.95
C THR A 142 -17.34 18.65 15.47
N LYS A 143 -18.10 18.04 16.41
CA LYS A 143 -19.42 18.54 16.84
C LYS A 143 -19.63 18.57 18.36
N GLY A 144 -18.73 18.00 19.17
CA GLY A 144 -18.83 17.96 20.62
C GLY A 144 -19.85 16.98 21.21
N VAL A 145 -20.43 16.07 20.42
CA VAL A 145 -21.66 15.33 20.83
C VAL A 145 -21.49 13.86 21.24
N CYS A 146 -20.32 13.24 21.07
CA CYS A 146 -20.15 11.79 21.28
C CYS A 146 -18.96 11.48 22.20
N ARG A 147 -19.12 10.64 23.22
CA ARG A 147 -18.02 10.18 24.10
C ARG A 147 -18.07 8.67 24.39
N LYS A 148 -18.66 7.90 23.47
CA LYS A 148 -18.87 6.46 23.69
C LYS A 148 -17.57 5.66 23.78
N CYS A 149 -16.58 5.98 22.95
CA CYS A 149 -15.26 5.33 22.99
C CYS A 149 -14.51 5.58 24.30
N GLU A 150 -14.65 6.77 24.89
CA GLU A 150 -14.09 7.12 26.21
C GLU A 150 -14.71 6.25 27.30
N LYS A 151 -16.05 6.15 27.33
CA LYS A 151 -16.78 5.31 28.30
C LYS A 151 -16.46 3.82 28.20
N ALA A 152 -16.13 3.33 27.01
CA ALA A 152 -15.80 1.92 26.77
C ALA A 152 -14.32 1.59 27.04
N CYS A 153 -13.49 2.59 27.37
CA CYS A 153 -12.07 2.41 27.55
C CYS A 153 -11.71 2.26 29.03
N ASP A 154 -11.63 1.01 29.51
CA ASP A 154 -11.25 0.73 30.91
C ASP A 154 -9.86 1.24 31.29
N ALA A 155 -8.94 1.29 30.31
CA ALA A 155 -7.60 1.83 30.49
C ALA A 155 -7.57 3.37 30.64
N ASN A 156 -8.69 4.04 30.36
CA ASN A 156 -8.83 5.50 30.31
C ASN A 156 -7.75 6.13 29.42
N ALA A 157 -7.53 5.53 28.24
CA ALA A 157 -6.52 5.96 27.28
C ALA A 157 -7.03 7.00 26.29
N ILE A 158 -8.34 7.21 26.15
CA ILE A 158 -8.90 8.22 25.23
C ILE A 158 -8.59 9.60 25.79
N ASN A 159 -7.96 10.45 24.98
CA ASN A 159 -7.61 11.82 25.34
C ASN A 159 -7.99 12.77 24.19
N PHE A 160 -9.17 13.40 24.27
CA PHE A 160 -9.61 14.33 23.23
C PHE A 160 -8.89 15.68 23.25
N ASP A 161 -8.19 15.99 24.34
CA ASP A 161 -7.43 17.24 24.50
C ASP A 161 -5.98 17.09 24.01
N ASP A 162 -5.62 15.93 23.44
CA ASP A 162 -4.33 15.72 22.77
C ASP A 162 -4.20 16.66 21.57
N THR A 163 -3.04 17.30 21.44
CA THR A 163 -2.75 18.26 20.37
C THR A 163 -1.52 17.83 19.61
N ASP A 164 -1.40 18.32 18.36
CA ASP A 164 -0.19 18.14 17.57
C ASP A 164 1.03 18.67 18.34
N LYS A 165 2.15 17.95 18.24
CA LYS A 165 3.41 18.24 18.94
C LYS A 165 4.50 18.48 17.91
N GLU A 166 5.30 19.51 18.14
CA GLU A 166 6.51 19.76 17.37
C GLU A 166 7.72 19.58 18.28
N TYR A 167 8.72 18.83 17.81
CA TYR A 167 9.97 18.63 18.52
C TYR A 167 11.14 18.43 17.56
N GLU A 168 12.35 18.62 18.08
CA GLU A 168 13.58 18.48 17.32
C GLU A 168 14.33 17.20 17.70
N LEU A 169 14.85 16.51 16.69
CA LEU A 169 15.76 15.38 16.83
C LEU A 169 17.14 15.74 16.29
N LYS A 170 18.18 15.43 17.05
CA LYS A 170 19.58 15.55 16.60
C LYS A 170 20.06 14.20 16.08
N VAL A 171 20.48 14.14 14.82
CA VAL A 171 20.91 12.90 14.17
C VAL A 171 22.15 13.10 13.32
N GLY A 172 22.98 12.06 13.18
CA GLY A 172 24.18 12.11 12.34
C GLY A 172 23.89 11.87 10.84
N SER A 173 22.86 11.09 10.54
CA SER A 173 22.47 10.74 9.17
C SER A 173 20.97 10.50 9.05
N ILE A 174 20.46 10.54 7.83
CA ILE A 174 19.03 10.39 7.50
C ILE A 174 18.88 9.35 6.38
N ILE A 175 17.94 8.41 6.53
CA ILE A 175 17.61 7.43 5.49
C ILE A 175 16.14 7.58 5.10
N LEU A 176 15.90 7.96 3.85
CA LEU A 176 14.57 8.18 3.29
C LEU A 176 13.98 6.86 2.78
N THR A 177 12.87 6.45 3.39
CA THR A 177 12.11 5.24 3.00
C THR A 177 10.59 5.48 2.92
N PRO A 178 10.11 6.57 2.27
CA PRO A 178 8.69 6.90 2.27
C PRO A 178 7.81 5.95 1.43
N GLY A 179 8.40 4.97 0.74
CA GLY A 179 7.71 4.13 -0.22
C GLY A 179 7.42 4.86 -1.53
N ALA A 180 6.45 4.35 -2.28
CA ALA A 180 5.96 4.94 -3.52
C ALA A 180 4.43 5.03 -3.48
N LYS A 181 3.88 5.99 -4.22
CA LYS A 181 2.43 6.10 -4.43
C LYS A 181 2.02 5.06 -5.47
N THR A 182 0.77 4.60 -5.42
CA THR A 182 0.18 3.77 -6.47
C THR A 182 -0.54 4.65 -7.49
N TYR A 183 -0.43 4.31 -8.77
CA TYR A 183 -1.15 4.99 -9.85
C TYR A 183 -2.67 4.97 -9.60
N ASP A 184 -3.34 6.10 -9.86
CA ASP A 184 -4.80 6.17 -9.84
C ASP A 184 -5.37 5.87 -11.24
N PRO A 185 -5.99 4.69 -11.46
CA PRO A 185 -6.53 4.33 -12.76
C PRO A 185 -7.83 5.06 -13.10
N GLY A 186 -8.40 5.87 -12.20
CA GLY A 186 -9.58 6.70 -12.51
C GLY A 186 -9.35 7.70 -13.64
N ILE A 187 -8.09 8.04 -13.93
CA ILE A 187 -7.71 8.89 -15.07
C ILE A 187 -7.98 8.18 -16.41
N ARG A 188 -7.88 6.85 -16.45
CA ARG A 188 -8.12 6.02 -17.65
C ARG A 188 -9.57 5.56 -17.69
N GLN A 189 -10.46 6.46 -18.13
CA GLN A 189 -11.91 6.23 -18.16
C GLN A 189 -12.31 5.00 -18.98
N GLU A 190 -11.54 4.64 -20.00
CA GLU A 190 -11.72 3.45 -20.83
C GLU A 190 -11.57 2.15 -20.05
N LEU A 191 -10.86 2.16 -18.92
CA LEU A 191 -10.74 1.02 -18.01
C LEU A 191 -11.85 0.96 -16.98
N GLY A 192 -12.70 2.00 -16.89
CA GLY A 192 -13.91 1.98 -16.08
C GLY A 192 -13.71 1.98 -14.55
N TYR A 193 -12.49 2.16 -14.03
CA TYR A 193 -12.26 2.19 -12.58
C TYR A 193 -13.07 3.30 -11.90
N GLY A 194 -13.69 2.99 -10.75
CA GLY A 194 -14.59 3.89 -10.02
C GLY A 194 -16.00 4.03 -10.61
N ARG A 195 -16.18 3.77 -11.92
CA ARG A 195 -17.49 3.72 -12.59
C ARG A 195 -18.09 2.31 -12.58
N LEU A 196 -17.27 1.31 -12.88
CA LEU A 196 -17.64 -0.10 -12.96
C LEU A 196 -17.20 -0.78 -11.66
N LYS A 197 -18.15 -1.25 -10.85
CA LYS A 197 -17.86 -1.75 -9.49
C LYS A 197 -16.95 -2.99 -9.47
N ASN A 198 -17.04 -3.83 -10.51
CA ASN A 198 -16.25 -5.06 -10.62
C ASN A 198 -14.87 -4.83 -11.26
N VAL A 199 -14.50 -3.57 -11.55
CA VAL A 199 -13.13 -3.21 -11.91
C VAL A 199 -12.41 -2.78 -10.63
N VAL A 200 -11.43 -3.56 -10.21
CA VAL A 200 -10.65 -3.33 -8.99
C VAL A 200 -9.17 -3.15 -9.32
N THR A 201 -8.43 -2.48 -8.43
CA THR A 201 -6.97 -2.43 -8.56
C THR A 201 -6.32 -3.72 -8.07
N SER A 202 -5.09 -3.98 -8.48
CA SER A 202 -4.29 -5.09 -7.95
C SER A 202 -4.17 -5.03 -6.42
N LEU A 203 -4.06 -3.83 -5.82
CA LEU A 203 -3.99 -3.69 -4.36
C LEU A 203 -5.35 -3.92 -3.69
N GLN A 204 -6.47 -3.53 -4.30
CA GLN A 204 -7.81 -3.92 -3.84
C GLN A 204 -7.97 -5.44 -3.88
N PHE A 205 -7.50 -6.09 -4.94
CA PHE A 205 -7.55 -7.55 -5.05
C PHE A 205 -6.71 -8.25 -3.96
N GLU A 206 -5.54 -7.71 -3.56
CA GLU A 206 -4.82 -8.21 -2.37
C GLU A 206 -5.67 -8.15 -1.11
N ARG A 207 -6.44 -7.06 -0.93
CA ARG A 207 -7.32 -6.93 0.22
C ARG A 207 -8.46 -7.94 0.16
N LEU A 208 -9.07 -8.17 -1.01
CA LEU A 208 -10.11 -9.18 -1.20
C LEU A 208 -9.61 -10.60 -0.91
N LEU A 209 -8.38 -10.92 -1.32
CA LEU A 209 -7.72 -12.20 -1.05
C LEU A 209 -7.36 -12.38 0.43
N SER A 210 -7.03 -11.29 1.13
CA SER A 210 -6.52 -11.39 2.49
C SER A 210 -7.57 -11.90 3.48
N ALA A 211 -7.18 -12.86 4.33
CA ALA A 211 -8.00 -13.32 5.46
C ALA A 211 -8.36 -12.19 6.45
N SER A 212 -7.51 -11.16 6.54
CA SER A 212 -7.75 -9.94 7.35
C SER A 212 -8.46 -8.83 6.56
N GLY A 213 -8.86 -9.14 5.33
CA GLY A 213 -9.50 -8.24 4.40
C GLY A 213 -11.00 -8.07 4.65
N PRO A 214 -11.66 -7.24 3.83
CA PRO A 214 -13.07 -6.92 3.97
C PRO A 214 -14.01 -8.13 3.81
N CYS A 215 -13.58 -9.13 3.04
CA CYS A 215 -14.37 -10.34 2.74
C CYS A 215 -13.85 -11.60 3.46
N GLY A 216 -12.98 -11.44 4.47
CA GLY A 216 -12.47 -12.57 5.27
C GLY A 216 -11.68 -13.63 4.48
N GLY A 217 -11.15 -13.27 3.31
CA GLY A 217 -10.42 -14.17 2.41
C GLY A 217 -11.30 -14.87 1.36
N THR A 218 -12.61 -14.67 1.36
CA THR A 218 -13.48 -15.11 0.27
C THR A 218 -13.58 -14.00 -0.77
N VAL A 219 -13.05 -14.21 -1.97
CA VAL A 219 -13.12 -13.18 -3.03
C VAL A 219 -14.57 -12.98 -3.45
N GLU A 220 -15.06 -11.75 -3.30
CA GLU A 220 -16.43 -11.36 -3.66
C GLU A 220 -16.41 -10.20 -4.66
N ARG A 221 -17.35 -10.19 -5.60
CA ARG A 221 -17.58 -9.07 -6.51
C ARG A 221 -18.09 -7.86 -5.72
N PRO A 222 -17.45 -6.68 -5.84
CA PRO A 222 -17.91 -5.48 -5.13
C PRO A 222 -19.32 -5.00 -5.53
N SER A 223 -19.84 -5.44 -6.68
CA SER A 223 -21.18 -5.08 -7.13
C SER A 223 -22.31 -5.76 -6.36
N ASP A 224 -22.18 -7.05 -6.09
CA ASP A 224 -23.27 -7.93 -5.63
C ASP A 224 -22.88 -8.96 -4.56
N GLY A 225 -21.60 -9.06 -4.19
CA GLY A 225 -21.11 -10.02 -3.19
C GLY A 225 -20.97 -11.45 -3.70
N SER A 226 -21.23 -11.72 -4.99
CA SER A 226 -21.09 -13.07 -5.54
C SER A 226 -19.62 -13.44 -5.79
N HIS A 227 -19.31 -14.74 -5.77
CA HIS A 227 -17.96 -15.25 -6.01
C HIS A 227 -17.62 -15.23 -7.51
N PRO A 228 -16.59 -14.49 -7.97
CA PRO A 228 -16.25 -14.42 -9.38
C PRO A 228 -15.51 -15.68 -9.85
N LYS A 229 -15.88 -16.22 -11.02
CA LYS A 229 -15.26 -17.40 -11.64
C LYS A 229 -14.35 -17.04 -12.80
N ARG A 230 -14.65 -15.99 -13.57
CA ARG A 230 -13.83 -15.51 -14.68
C ARG A 230 -13.13 -14.20 -14.30
N LEU A 231 -11.81 -14.24 -14.19
CA LEU A 231 -10.98 -13.11 -13.76
C LEU A 231 -10.00 -12.69 -14.85
N ALA A 232 -9.89 -11.38 -15.09
CA ALA A 232 -8.91 -10.81 -16.01
C ALA A 232 -7.95 -9.85 -15.30
N TRP A 233 -6.64 -9.99 -15.55
CA TRP A 233 -5.63 -9.01 -15.15
C TRP A 233 -5.21 -8.18 -16.36
N VAL A 234 -5.22 -6.86 -16.21
CA VAL A 234 -4.77 -5.93 -17.25
C VAL A 234 -3.43 -5.35 -16.85
N GLN A 235 -2.38 -5.70 -17.58
CA GLN A 235 -1.01 -5.26 -17.28
C GLN A 235 -0.73 -3.81 -17.69
N CYS A 236 0.31 -3.24 -17.10
CA CYS A 236 0.85 -1.91 -17.44
C CYS A 236 -0.14 -0.75 -17.26
N VAL A 237 -1.10 -0.88 -16.35
CA VAL A 237 -2.01 0.23 -16.02
C VAL A 237 -1.20 1.29 -15.25
N GLY A 238 -1.07 2.49 -15.83
CA GLY A 238 -0.24 3.54 -15.24
C GLY A 238 1.26 3.41 -15.50
N SER A 239 1.69 2.59 -16.47
CA SER A 239 3.10 2.38 -16.79
C SER A 239 3.30 2.13 -18.28
N ARG A 240 4.50 2.43 -18.79
CA ARG A 240 4.90 2.26 -20.19
C ARG A 240 3.96 2.94 -21.18
N ASN A 241 3.40 4.09 -20.80
CA ASN A 241 2.57 4.92 -21.66
C ASN A 241 2.97 6.38 -21.45
N ALA A 242 3.73 6.93 -22.39
CA ALA A 242 4.25 8.30 -22.31
C ALA A 242 3.20 9.38 -22.61
N HIS A 243 2.05 9.02 -23.18
CA HIS A 243 1.03 9.98 -23.59
C HIS A 243 0.07 10.29 -22.44
N ASN A 244 -0.43 9.25 -21.77
CA ASN A 244 -1.52 9.36 -20.79
C ASN A 244 -1.19 8.79 -19.40
N ALA A 245 0.07 8.39 -19.17
CA ALA A 245 0.53 7.89 -17.87
C ALA A 245 2.06 8.03 -17.75
N ASN A 246 2.68 7.09 -17.04
CA ASN A 246 4.11 7.09 -16.79
C ASN A 246 4.89 6.35 -17.91
N PRO A 247 6.00 6.92 -18.43
CA PRO A 247 6.79 6.30 -19.50
C PRO A 247 7.64 5.10 -19.02
N TRP A 248 7.81 4.91 -17.70
CA TRP A 248 8.61 3.82 -17.14
C TRP A 248 7.80 2.54 -16.88
N CYS A 249 8.51 1.46 -16.60
CA CYS A 249 7.92 0.21 -16.11
C CYS A 249 7.97 0.17 -14.59
N SER A 250 6.88 -0.21 -13.94
CA SER A 250 6.82 -0.35 -12.48
C SER A 250 7.44 -1.65 -11.94
N SER A 251 8.15 -2.42 -12.78
CA SER A 251 9.01 -3.57 -12.43
C SER A 251 8.36 -4.80 -11.78
N VAL A 252 7.32 -4.65 -10.94
CA VAL A 252 6.72 -5.72 -10.13
C VAL A 252 5.37 -6.22 -10.66
N CYS A 253 4.76 -5.48 -11.59
CA CYS A 253 3.36 -5.73 -11.98
C CYS A 253 3.12 -7.04 -12.71
N CYS A 254 4.09 -7.55 -13.47
CA CYS A 254 3.99 -8.89 -14.06
C CYS A 254 4.00 -9.97 -12.97
N MET A 255 4.78 -9.77 -11.92
CA MET A 255 5.00 -10.78 -10.89
C MET A 255 3.86 -10.83 -9.89
N TYR A 256 3.33 -9.69 -9.43
CA TYR A 256 2.16 -9.75 -8.55
C TYR A 256 0.93 -10.26 -9.30
N ALA A 257 0.78 -10.04 -10.61
CA ALA A 257 -0.36 -10.56 -11.37
C ALA A 257 -0.28 -12.09 -11.53
N ALA A 258 0.90 -12.63 -11.78
CA ALA A 258 1.14 -14.07 -11.73
C ALA A 258 0.87 -14.64 -10.33
N LYS A 259 1.31 -13.92 -9.28
CA LYS A 259 1.04 -14.30 -7.90
C LYS A 259 -0.45 -14.33 -7.59
N GLN A 260 -1.15 -13.25 -7.88
CA GLN A 260 -2.58 -13.10 -7.65
C GLN A 260 -3.40 -14.14 -8.40
N SER A 261 -3.04 -14.45 -9.67
CA SER A 261 -3.75 -15.47 -10.45
C SER A 261 -3.51 -16.88 -9.92
N ILE A 262 -2.28 -17.23 -9.50
CA ILE A 262 -2.01 -18.51 -8.82
C ILE A 262 -2.84 -18.60 -7.53
N ILE A 263 -2.81 -17.56 -6.70
CA ILE A 263 -3.51 -17.57 -5.41
C ILE A 263 -5.03 -17.65 -5.59
N ALA A 264 -5.59 -16.96 -6.59
CA ALA A 264 -7.01 -17.06 -6.90
C ALA A 264 -7.39 -18.52 -7.22
N LYS A 265 -6.57 -19.24 -8.00
CA LYS A 265 -6.79 -20.66 -8.29
C LYS A 265 -6.52 -21.59 -7.10
N GLU A 266 -5.63 -21.21 -6.18
CA GLU A 266 -5.43 -21.94 -4.92
C GLU A 266 -6.65 -21.83 -4.00
N HIS A 267 -7.36 -20.68 -4.03
CA HIS A 267 -8.60 -20.48 -3.26
C HIS A 267 -9.79 -21.17 -3.92
N ASP A 268 -9.89 -21.10 -5.25
CA ASP A 268 -10.92 -21.77 -6.02
C ASP A 268 -10.34 -22.34 -7.34
N PRO A 269 -10.20 -23.68 -7.45
CA PRO A 269 -9.68 -24.34 -8.65
C PRO A 269 -10.52 -24.11 -9.92
N GLU A 270 -11.80 -23.71 -9.79
CA GLU A 270 -12.69 -23.44 -10.92
C GLU A 270 -12.48 -22.05 -11.55
N VAL A 271 -11.65 -21.20 -10.94
CA VAL A 271 -11.35 -19.86 -11.48
C VAL A 271 -10.63 -19.95 -12.83
N ASP A 272 -11.24 -19.35 -13.84
CA ASP A 272 -10.67 -19.09 -15.16
C ASP A 272 -9.95 -17.73 -15.14
N ALA A 273 -8.62 -17.76 -15.17
CA ALA A 273 -7.76 -16.59 -15.03
C ALA A 273 -7.08 -16.25 -16.36
N THR A 274 -7.25 -15.01 -16.82
CA THR A 274 -6.57 -14.49 -18.03
C THR A 274 -5.74 -13.24 -17.70
N VAL A 275 -4.51 -13.19 -18.18
CA VAL A 275 -3.59 -12.04 -18.03
C VAL A 275 -3.35 -11.41 -19.40
N PHE A 276 -3.79 -10.16 -19.58
CA PHE A 276 -3.55 -9.36 -20.78
C PHE A 276 -2.27 -8.54 -20.63
N TYR A 277 -1.28 -8.77 -21.51
CA TYR A 277 0.05 -8.19 -21.37
C TYR A 277 0.68 -7.76 -22.70
N MET A 278 1.69 -6.89 -22.64
CA MET A 278 2.56 -6.57 -23.79
C MET A 278 3.82 -7.45 -23.80
N GLU A 279 4.61 -7.36 -22.72
CA GLU A 279 5.78 -8.19 -22.46
C GLU A 279 5.78 -8.61 -20.98
N LEU A 280 6.16 -9.86 -20.73
CA LEU A 280 6.35 -10.35 -19.37
C LEU A 280 7.75 -10.00 -18.89
N ARG A 281 7.84 -9.32 -17.75
CA ARG A 281 9.10 -8.94 -17.11
C ARG A 281 9.31 -9.74 -15.83
N ALA A 282 10.10 -10.79 -15.96
CA ALA A 282 10.43 -11.76 -14.91
C ALA A 282 11.96 -11.83 -14.71
N PHE A 283 12.57 -10.70 -14.34
CA PHE A 283 14.03 -10.53 -14.33
C PHE A 283 14.71 -10.91 -13.00
N GLY A 284 13.93 -11.24 -11.97
CA GLY A 284 14.45 -11.74 -10.69
C GLY A 284 14.82 -13.22 -10.75
N LYS A 285 15.61 -13.69 -9.77
CA LYS A 285 15.94 -15.11 -9.64
C LYS A 285 14.66 -15.94 -9.51
N ASP A 286 14.53 -16.96 -10.36
CA ASP A 286 13.38 -17.88 -10.43
C ASP A 286 12.03 -17.22 -10.77
N PHE A 287 12.02 -15.96 -11.24
CA PHE A 287 10.77 -15.27 -11.61
C PHE A 287 10.17 -15.86 -12.90
N ASP A 288 11.02 -16.28 -13.83
CA ASP A 288 10.64 -17.01 -15.05
C ASP A 288 9.89 -18.30 -14.70
N LYS A 289 10.45 -19.12 -13.80
CA LYS A 289 9.81 -20.34 -13.29
C LYS A 289 8.48 -20.07 -12.61
N TYR A 290 8.35 -18.92 -11.95
CA TYR A 290 7.10 -18.53 -11.30
C TYR A 290 6.01 -18.14 -12.31
N ILE A 291 6.37 -17.47 -13.41
CA ILE A 291 5.46 -17.25 -14.54
C ILE A 291 5.06 -18.59 -15.18
N ASP A 292 6.01 -19.50 -15.37
CA ASP A 292 5.73 -20.83 -15.92
C ASP A 292 4.84 -21.64 -14.99
N LYS A 293 5.01 -21.53 -13.67
CA LYS A 293 4.08 -22.10 -12.68
C LYS A 293 2.66 -21.56 -12.89
N ALA A 294 2.49 -20.25 -13.08
CA ALA A 294 1.18 -19.67 -13.35
C ALA A 294 0.56 -20.24 -14.64
N LYS A 295 1.32 -20.28 -15.74
CA LYS A 295 0.87 -20.86 -17.01
C LYS A 295 0.49 -22.34 -16.86
N ASN A 296 1.32 -23.13 -16.20
CA ASN A 296 1.09 -24.56 -15.97
C ASN A 296 -0.09 -24.84 -15.04
N SER A 297 -0.48 -23.87 -14.19
CA SER A 297 -1.72 -23.92 -13.41
C SER A 297 -2.98 -23.58 -14.23
N GLY A 298 -2.84 -23.37 -15.54
CA GLY A 298 -3.94 -23.05 -16.45
C GLY A 298 -4.34 -21.59 -16.45
N VAL A 299 -3.42 -20.67 -16.08
CA VAL A 299 -3.62 -19.23 -16.29
C VAL A 299 -3.32 -18.92 -17.76
N ARG A 300 -4.29 -18.33 -18.45
CA ARG A 300 -4.14 -17.88 -19.84
C ARG A 300 -3.34 -16.58 -19.89
N TYR A 301 -2.39 -16.49 -20.80
CA TYR A 301 -1.62 -15.28 -21.06
C TYR A 301 -1.89 -14.82 -22.48
N VAL A 302 -2.55 -13.67 -22.62
CA VAL A 302 -2.93 -13.09 -23.90
C VAL A 302 -2.07 -11.88 -24.17
N ARG A 303 -1.25 -11.94 -25.23
CA ARG A 303 -0.39 -10.83 -25.62
C ARG A 303 -1.20 -9.79 -26.37
N SER A 304 -1.86 -8.90 -25.64
CA SER A 304 -2.69 -7.85 -26.22
C SER A 304 -2.79 -6.67 -25.25
N MET A 305 -2.79 -5.46 -25.81
CA MET A 305 -3.17 -4.26 -25.07
C MET A 305 -4.67 -4.05 -25.27
N ILE A 306 -5.45 -4.12 -24.19
CA ILE A 306 -6.89 -3.95 -24.27
C ILE A 306 -7.25 -2.51 -24.66
N SER A 307 -8.34 -2.34 -25.41
CA SER A 307 -8.82 -1.02 -25.81
C SER A 307 -9.73 -0.40 -24.74
N GLU A 308 -10.71 -1.15 -24.25
CA GLU A 308 -11.70 -0.68 -23.28
C GLU A 308 -12.34 -1.83 -22.49
N ILE A 309 -13.02 -1.45 -21.41
CA ILE A 309 -13.86 -2.33 -20.59
C ILE A 309 -15.29 -1.80 -20.58
N VAL A 310 -16.24 -2.63 -21.01
CA VAL A 310 -17.67 -2.32 -21.05
C VAL A 310 -18.40 -3.20 -20.04
N GLU A 311 -19.37 -2.64 -19.32
CA GLU A 311 -20.21 -3.42 -18.39
C GLU A 311 -21.52 -3.83 -19.07
N ASP A 312 -21.89 -5.10 -18.91
CA ASP A 312 -23.25 -5.55 -19.19
C ASP A 312 -24.20 -4.99 -18.10
N PRO A 313 -25.19 -4.16 -18.48
CA PRO A 313 -26.08 -3.53 -17.52
C PRO A 313 -26.92 -4.51 -16.70
N GLN A 314 -27.19 -5.72 -17.21
CA GLN A 314 -28.01 -6.74 -16.55
C GLN A 314 -27.20 -7.58 -15.56
N THR A 315 -26.08 -8.16 -16.01
CA THR A 315 -25.28 -9.11 -15.23
C THR A 315 -24.19 -8.45 -14.39
N LYS A 316 -23.85 -7.19 -14.71
CA LYS A 316 -22.68 -6.47 -14.19
C LYS A 316 -21.34 -7.11 -14.57
N ASN A 317 -21.35 -8.04 -15.52
CA ASN A 317 -20.14 -8.64 -16.07
C ASN A 317 -19.42 -7.63 -16.97
N LEU A 318 -18.13 -7.85 -17.19
CA LEU A 318 -17.21 -6.93 -17.84
C LEU A 318 -16.72 -7.55 -19.14
N LEU A 319 -17.01 -6.89 -20.26
CA LEU A 319 -16.50 -7.25 -21.57
C LEU A 319 -15.19 -6.50 -21.82
N ILE A 320 -14.11 -7.25 -22.03
CA ILE A 320 -12.82 -6.73 -22.45
C ILE A 320 -12.74 -6.80 -23.97
N HIS A 321 -12.42 -5.67 -24.59
CA HIS A 321 -12.14 -5.56 -26.01
C HIS A 321 -10.61 -5.65 -26.23
N SER A 322 -10.17 -6.66 -26.99
CA SER A 322 -8.76 -6.93 -27.26
C SER A 322 -8.54 -7.30 -28.73
N VAL A 323 -7.28 -7.38 -29.14
CA VAL A 323 -6.87 -7.77 -30.49
C VAL A 323 -5.98 -9.02 -30.39
N ASP A 324 -6.26 -10.04 -31.20
CA ASP A 324 -5.40 -11.23 -31.29
C ASP A 324 -4.16 -11.02 -32.18
N GLU A 325 -3.32 -12.04 -32.32
CA GLU A 325 -2.10 -11.95 -33.13
C GLU A 325 -2.40 -11.80 -34.64
N GLU A 326 -3.59 -12.18 -35.10
CA GLU A 326 -4.05 -11.99 -36.48
C GLU A 326 -4.72 -10.63 -36.73
N GLY A 327 -4.83 -9.77 -35.70
CA GLY A 327 -5.45 -8.45 -35.81
C GLY A 327 -6.97 -8.45 -35.73
N ARG A 328 -7.60 -9.56 -35.32
CA ARG A 328 -9.06 -9.66 -35.15
C ARG A 328 -9.46 -9.13 -33.78
N LEU A 329 -10.61 -8.45 -33.76
CA LEU A 329 -11.22 -7.98 -32.52
C LEU A 329 -11.82 -9.18 -31.76
N ILE A 330 -11.41 -9.32 -30.51
CA ILE A 330 -11.87 -10.34 -29.59
C ILE A 330 -12.58 -9.67 -28.41
N HIS A 331 -13.78 -10.17 -28.11
CA HIS A 331 -14.60 -9.73 -26.99
C HIS A 331 -14.72 -10.90 -26.00
N GLU A 332 -14.21 -10.73 -24.79
CA GLU A 332 -14.29 -11.75 -23.74
C GLU A 332 -14.95 -11.17 -22.49
N GLU A 333 -15.88 -11.93 -21.91
CA GLU A 333 -16.63 -11.56 -20.71
C GLU A 333 -15.96 -12.11 -19.44
N TYR A 334 -15.91 -11.27 -18.39
CA TYR A 334 -15.31 -11.57 -17.10
C TYR A 334 -16.22 -11.09 -15.96
N ASP A 335 -16.19 -11.78 -14.83
CA ASP A 335 -16.97 -11.41 -13.64
C ASP A 335 -16.32 -10.24 -12.88
N MET A 336 -14.99 -10.16 -12.94
CA MET A 336 -14.16 -9.13 -12.32
C MET A 336 -12.89 -8.89 -13.12
N VAL A 337 -12.50 -7.61 -13.24
CA VAL A 337 -11.25 -7.20 -13.90
C VAL A 337 -10.34 -6.52 -12.88
N ILE A 338 -9.09 -6.99 -12.82
CA ILE A 338 -8.04 -6.51 -11.94
C ILE A 338 -7.08 -5.65 -12.76
N LEU A 339 -6.99 -4.37 -12.41
CA LEU A 339 -6.04 -3.44 -13.01
C LEU A 339 -4.69 -3.56 -12.31
N SER A 340 -3.68 -4.06 -13.03
CA SER A 340 -2.31 -4.12 -12.52
C SER A 340 -1.67 -2.72 -12.55
N ILE A 341 -1.96 -1.94 -11.51
CA ILE A 341 -1.52 -0.56 -11.36
C ILE A 341 -0.02 -0.42 -11.05
N GLY A 342 0.60 0.58 -11.69
CA GLY A 342 1.99 0.94 -11.47
C GLY A 342 2.26 1.76 -10.20
N PHE A 343 3.54 2.06 -9.99
CA PHE A 343 4.02 2.99 -8.98
C PHE A 343 4.30 4.37 -9.56
N GLU A 344 4.07 5.36 -8.71
CA GLU A 344 4.33 6.76 -8.94
C GLU A 344 5.20 7.31 -7.81
N PRO A 345 5.95 8.39 -8.08
CA PRO A 345 6.52 9.21 -7.03
C PRO A 345 5.46 9.61 -6.00
N ARG A 346 5.91 9.87 -4.78
CA ARG A 346 5.04 10.39 -3.72
C ARG A 346 4.34 11.67 -4.20
N GLU A 347 3.13 11.90 -3.71
CA GLU A 347 2.43 13.18 -3.88
C GLU A 347 3.28 14.33 -3.30
N ASN A 348 3.44 15.42 -4.08
CA ASN A 348 4.33 16.52 -3.74
C ASN A 348 5.80 16.07 -3.54
N ALA A 349 6.30 15.22 -4.46
CA ALA A 349 7.69 14.75 -4.47
C ALA A 349 8.71 15.90 -4.33
N ASP A 350 8.51 17.01 -5.05
CA ASP A 350 9.38 18.19 -4.98
C ASP A 350 9.36 18.87 -3.60
N GLY A 351 8.18 18.95 -2.96
CA GLY A 351 8.07 19.45 -1.59
C GLY A 351 8.80 18.56 -0.60
N PHE A 352 8.66 17.24 -0.74
CA PHE A 352 9.36 16.28 0.10
C PHE A 352 10.89 16.36 -0.10
N ALA A 353 11.37 16.37 -1.33
CA ALA A 353 12.79 16.51 -1.65
C ALA A 353 13.39 17.80 -1.08
N ARG A 354 12.65 18.93 -1.15
CA ARG A 354 13.05 20.21 -0.57
C ARG A 354 13.19 20.17 0.96
N ILE A 355 12.32 19.46 1.68
CA ILE A 355 12.43 19.30 3.14
C ILE A 355 13.79 18.70 3.51
N PHE A 356 14.24 17.70 2.75
CA PHE A 356 15.52 17.01 2.97
C PHE A 356 16.69 17.61 2.21
N GLY A 357 16.47 18.62 1.35
CA GLY A 357 17.52 19.25 0.55
C GLY A 357 18.20 18.30 -0.42
N ILE A 358 17.44 17.39 -1.06
CA ILE A 358 17.95 16.45 -2.06
C ILE A 358 17.41 16.77 -3.46
N ASP A 359 18.12 16.30 -4.48
CA ASP A 359 17.70 16.35 -5.87
C ASP A 359 16.78 15.15 -6.19
N THR A 360 15.83 15.38 -7.09
CA THR A 360 15.07 14.30 -7.73
C THR A 360 15.56 14.07 -9.16
N ASP A 361 15.25 12.90 -9.70
CA ASP A 361 15.37 12.64 -11.13
C ASP A 361 14.26 13.36 -11.92
N SER A 362 14.23 13.18 -13.25
CA SER A 362 13.22 13.78 -14.12
C SER A 362 11.79 13.28 -13.88
N TYR A 363 11.64 12.23 -13.10
CA TYR A 363 10.36 11.60 -12.80
C TYR A 363 9.88 11.88 -11.37
N GLY A 364 10.72 12.44 -10.49
CA GLY A 364 10.38 12.76 -9.10
C GLY A 364 10.82 11.70 -8.08
N PHE A 365 11.60 10.70 -8.49
CA PHE A 365 12.27 9.77 -7.57
C PHE A 365 13.58 10.38 -7.04
N ALA A 366 14.14 9.82 -5.96
CA ALA A 366 15.42 10.30 -5.44
C ALA A 366 16.54 10.11 -6.48
N LYS A 367 17.28 11.18 -6.77
CA LYS A 367 18.41 11.11 -7.69
C LYS A 367 19.60 10.41 -7.03
N THR A 368 20.01 9.28 -7.60
CA THR A 368 21.19 8.52 -7.16
C THR A 368 22.13 8.22 -8.34
N SER A 369 23.30 7.63 -8.08
CA SER A 369 24.27 7.25 -9.12
C SER A 369 24.36 5.73 -9.26
N LYS A 370 24.89 5.24 -10.40
CA LYS A 370 25.09 3.80 -10.61
C LYS A 370 26.13 3.20 -9.66
N LEU A 371 27.10 4.00 -9.21
CA LEU A 371 28.16 3.55 -8.30
C LEU A 371 27.72 3.65 -6.83
N GLU A 372 26.81 4.57 -6.53
CA GLU A 372 26.29 4.84 -5.18
C GLU A 372 24.75 4.85 -5.22
N PRO A 373 24.11 3.69 -5.39
CA PRO A 373 22.68 3.60 -5.70
C PRO A 373 21.77 4.02 -4.54
N VAL A 374 22.31 4.14 -3.33
CA VAL A 374 21.58 4.52 -2.10
C VAL A 374 21.97 5.90 -1.58
N ALA A 375 22.99 6.54 -2.17
CA ALA A 375 23.39 7.89 -1.78
C ALA A 375 22.59 8.93 -2.58
N THR A 376 22.11 9.96 -1.88
CA THR A 376 21.42 11.09 -2.53
C THR A 376 22.41 12.19 -2.92
N SER A 377 21.93 13.30 -3.48
CA SER A 377 22.77 14.48 -3.76
C SER A 377 23.25 15.22 -2.51
N ARG A 378 22.69 14.94 -1.31
CA ARG A 378 23.09 15.56 -0.04
C ARG A 378 23.90 14.58 0.80
N PRO A 379 25.17 14.90 1.14
CA PRO A 379 25.97 14.08 2.05
C PRO A 379 25.26 13.83 3.39
N GLY A 380 25.39 12.63 3.94
CA GLY A 380 24.68 12.18 5.15
C GLY A 380 23.18 11.86 4.96
N VAL A 381 22.62 12.03 3.76
CA VAL A 381 21.23 11.65 3.42
C VAL A 381 21.22 10.52 2.38
N TYR A 382 20.55 9.43 2.71
CA TYR A 382 20.47 8.21 1.91
C TYR A 382 19.02 7.89 1.55
N VAL A 383 18.83 6.99 0.59
CA VAL A 383 17.51 6.48 0.17
C VAL A 383 17.51 4.96 0.13
N ALA A 384 16.37 4.36 0.47
CA ALA A 384 16.15 2.92 0.28
C ALA A 384 14.69 2.60 -0.08
N GLY A 385 14.51 1.43 -0.71
CA GLY A 385 13.20 0.95 -1.16
C GLY A 385 12.68 1.70 -2.39
N THR A 386 11.37 1.67 -2.60
CA THR A 386 10.72 2.13 -3.83
C THR A 386 10.80 3.63 -4.09
N TYR A 387 11.31 4.43 -3.14
CA TYR A 387 11.56 5.86 -3.39
C TYR A 387 12.79 6.10 -4.29
N GLN A 388 13.68 5.10 -4.39
CA GLN A 388 14.86 5.17 -5.27
C GLN A 388 14.53 4.95 -6.75
N GLY A 389 13.43 4.24 -7.06
CA GLY A 389 12.98 3.92 -8.42
C GLY A 389 12.47 2.50 -8.59
#